data_AF-A0A7V8FX35-F1
#
_entry.id   AF-A0A7V8FX35-F1
#
_cell.length_a   1.000
_cell.length_b   1.000
_cell.length_c   1.000
_cell.angle_alpha   90.00
_cell.angle_beta   90.00
_cell.angle_gamma   90.00
#
_symmetry.space_group_name_H-M   'P 1'
#
loop_
_entity.id
_entity.type
_entity.pdbx_description
1 polymer ?
#
loop_
_entity_poly.entity_id
_entity_poly.type
_entity_poly.pdbx_seq_one_letter_code
_entity_poly.pdbx_strand_id
1 'polypeptide(L)'
;MRKRVRNYAIIAWMAFLMAIVAEGLFFSLFNPDELALATGRDWDALSAYSIGFFCFWGSFAVCGLLAVRLTQAVPGGRPRRFA
;
A
#
# COMPACT_ATOMS: atom_id res chain seq x y z
N MET A 1 19.33 12.72 -10.52
CA MET A 1 18.95 11.49 -9.79
C MET A 1 18.15 11.73 -8.50
N ARG A 2 18.53 12.67 -7.61
CA ARG A 2 17.83 12.95 -6.32
C ARG A 2 16.31 13.16 -6.39
N LYS A 3 15.77 13.79 -7.44
CA LYS A 3 14.31 14.03 -7.57
C LYS A 3 13.50 12.73 -7.66
N ARG A 4 14.04 11.68 -8.29
CA ARG A 4 13.35 10.39 -8.43
C ARG A 4 13.28 9.63 -7.11
N VAL A 5 14.39 9.62 -6.36
CA VAL A 5 14.47 8.98 -5.03
C VAL A 5 13.46 9.60 -4.05
N ARG A 6 13.33 10.93 -4.06
CA ARG A 6 12.34 11.62 -3.22
C ARG A 6 10.90 11.23 -3.56
N ASN A 7 10.57 11.08 -4.84
CA ASN A 7 9.23 10.65 -5.24
C ASN A 7 8.95 9.22 -4.76
N TYR A 8 9.91 8.30 -4.90
CA TYR A 8 9.74 6.93 -4.39
C TYR A 8 9.59 6.90 -2.86
N ALA A 9 10.33 7.73 -2.12
CA ALA A 9 10.18 7.84 -0.67
C ALA A 9 8.79 8.35 -0.27
N ILE A 10 8.25 9.35 -0.96
CA ILE A 10 6.89 9.87 -0.70
C ILE A 10 5.83 8.81 -0.99
N ILE A 11 5.99 8.05 -2.08
CA ILE A 11 5.06 6.97 -2.44
C ILE A 11 5.09 5.86 -1.40
N ALA A 12 6.28 5.41 -1.00
CA ALA A 12 6.43 4.38 0.03
C ALA A 12 5.83 4.83 1.36
N TRP A 13 5.98 6.12 1.70
CA TRP A 13 5.39 6.73 2.89
C TRP A 13 3.85 6.80 2.82
N MET A 14 3.28 7.22 1.69
CA MET A 14 1.82 7.23 1.51
C MET A 14 1.24 5.82 1.49
N ALA A 15 1.94 4.87 0.88
CA ALA A 15 1.56 3.46 0.88
C ALA A 15 1.57 2.87 2.30
N PHE A 16 2.52 3.28 3.14
CA PHE A 16 2.58 2.89 4.55
C PHE A 16 1.36 3.38 5.34
N LEU A 17 0.96 4.65 5.18
CA LEU A 17 -0.24 5.18 5.83
C LEU A 17 -1.53 4.48 5.37
N MET A 18 -1.66 4.21 4.06
CA MET A 18 -2.81 3.49 3.53
C MET A 18 -2.85 2.03 3.97
N ALA A 19 -1.69 1.39 4.15
CA ALA A 19 -1.60 0.03 4.69
C ALA A 19 -2.13 -0.04 6.13
N ILE A 20 -1.78 0.93 7.00
CA ILE A 20 -2.29 1.00 8.38
C ILE A 20 -3.82 1.12 8.39
N VAL A 21 -4.38 2.00 7.54
CA VAL A 21 -5.84 2.18 7.45
C VAL A 21 -6.53 0.92 6.93
N ALA A 22 -5.96 0.30 5.90
CA ALA A 22 -6.51 -0.93 5.32
C ALA A 22 -6.42 -2.11 6.29
N GLU A 23 -5.32 -2.27 7.01
CA GLU A 23 -5.16 -3.26 8.06
C GLU A 23 -6.21 -3.05 9.17
N GLY A 24 -6.36 -1.81 9.66
CA GLY A 24 -7.36 -1.47 10.66
C GLY A 24 -8.80 -1.75 10.20
N LEU A 25 -9.13 -1.44 8.95
CA LEU A 25 -10.42 -1.80 8.36
C LEU A 25 -10.59 -3.31 8.20
N PHE A 26 -9.57 -4.01 7.72
CA PHE A 26 -9.60 -5.44 7.49
C PHE A 26 -9.84 -6.17 8.81
N PHE A 27 -9.10 -5.87 9.86
CA PHE A 27 -9.30 -6.51 11.16
C PHE A 27 -10.55 -6.02 11.92
N SER A 28 -11.10 -4.86 11.55
CA SER A 28 -12.44 -4.46 12.02
C SER A 28 -13.56 -5.27 11.35
N LEU A 29 -13.31 -5.82 10.15
CA LEU A 29 -14.28 -6.60 9.37
C LEU A 29 -14.08 -8.12 9.54
N PHE A 30 -12.84 -8.56 9.76
CA PHE A 30 -12.44 -9.95 9.90
C PHE A 30 -11.93 -10.20 11.32
N ASN A 31 -12.65 -11.03 12.08
CA ASN A 31 -12.24 -11.40 13.43
C ASN A 31 -10.97 -12.29 13.38
N PRO A 32 -9.94 -11.98 14.17
CA PRO A 32 -8.71 -12.78 14.23
C PRO A 32 -8.96 -14.22 14.70
N ASP A 33 -9.99 -14.44 15.52
CA ASP A 33 -10.39 -15.77 16.00
C ASP A 33 -10.92 -16.68 14.86
N GLU A 34 -11.57 -16.11 13.84
CA GLU A 34 -12.00 -16.89 12.66
C GLU A 34 -10.82 -17.30 11.78
N LEU A 35 -9.78 -16.46 11.69
CA LEU A 35 -8.54 -16.82 10.99
C LEU A 35 -7.76 -17.92 11.73
N ALA A 36 -7.67 -17.86 13.05
CA ALA A 36 -7.02 -18.89 13.86
C ALA A 36 -7.70 -20.26 13.68
N LEU A 37 -9.04 -20.29 13.67
CA LEU A 37 -9.83 -21.49 13.40
C LEU A 37 -9.67 -22.01 11.95
N ALA A 38 -9.60 -21.12 10.96
CA ALA A 38 -9.48 -21.50 9.55
C ALA A 38 -8.13 -22.14 9.17
N THR A 39 -7.06 -21.84 9.92
CA THR A 39 -5.70 -22.33 9.59
C THR A 39 -5.28 -23.58 10.38
N GLY A 40 -6.09 -24.06 11.34
CA GLY A 40 -5.87 -25.32 12.07
C GLY A 40 -4.54 -25.39 12.85
N ARG A 41 -3.93 -24.25 13.11
CA ARG A 41 -2.63 -24.07 13.77
C ARG A 41 -2.76 -22.85 14.66
N ASP A 42 -2.21 -22.92 15.87
CA ASP A 42 -2.17 -21.78 16.80
C ASP A 42 -1.22 -20.71 16.25
N TRP A 43 -1.67 -19.93 15.27
CA TRP A 43 -0.96 -18.74 14.84
C TRP A 43 -1.23 -17.67 15.88
N ASP A 44 -0.17 -17.17 16.51
CA ASP A 44 -0.27 -16.03 17.41
C ASP A 44 -0.89 -14.85 16.66
N ALA A 45 -1.86 -14.16 17.26
CA ALA A 45 -2.62 -13.11 16.61
C ALA A 45 -1.69 -12.07 15.96
N LEU A 46 -0.59 -11.74 16.65
CA LEU A 46 0.47 -10.84 16.21
C LEU A 46 1.05 -11.21 14.83
N SER A 47 1.20 -12.51 14.55
CA SER A 47 1.76 -13.00 13.29
C SER A 47 0.79 -12.79 12.12
N ALA A 48 -0.51 -13.01 12.34
CA ALA A 48 -1.54 -12.73 11.34
C ALA A 48 -1.63 -11.22 11.02
N TYR A 49 -1.59 -10.36 12.05
CA TYR A 49 -1.53 -8.90 11.88
C TYR A 49 -0.32 -8.48 11.03
N SER A 50 0.86 -8.94 11.42
CA SER A 50 2.11 -8.59 10.72
C SER A 50 2.10 -9.00 9.26
N ILE A 51 1.62 -10.21 8.93
CA ILE A 51 1.54 -10.69 7.55
C ILE A 51 0.55 -9.84 6.74
N GLY A 52 -0.63 -9.55 7.30
CA GLY A 52 -1.62 -8.68 6.68
C GLY A 52 -1.04 -7.30 6.37
N PHE A 53 -0.36 -6.69 7.35
CA PHE A 53 0.34 -5.43 7.18
C PHE A 53 1.32 -5.45 6.00
N PHE A 54 2.21 -6.44 5.93
CA PHE A 54 3.19 -6.54 4.84
C PHE A 54 2.53 -6.76 3.47
N CYS A 55 1.47 -7.57 3.39
CA CYS A 55 0.71 -7.79 2.15
C CYS A 55 0.03 -6.51 1.66
N PHE A 56 -0.63 -5.77 2.55
CA PHE A 56 -1.26 -4.50 2.20
C PHE A 56 -0.22 -3.45 1.82
N TRP A 57 0.86 -3.33 2.60
CA TRP A 57 1.95 -2.40 2.33
C TRP A 57 2.59 -2.62 0.95
N GLY A 58 2.89 -3.88 0.60
CA GLY A 58 3.40 -4.24 -0.73
C GLY A 58 2.42 -3.86 -1.84
N SER A 59 1.13 -4.14 -1.66
CA SER A 59 0.09 -3.83 -2.66
C SER A 59 -0.04 -2.33 -2.91
N PHE A 60 -0.07 -1.52 -1.84
CA PHE A 60 -0.12 -0.06 -1.97
C PHE A 60 1.18 0.53 -2.55
N ALA A 61 2.34 -0.03 -2.22
CA ALA A 61 3.61 0.37 -2.79
C ALA A 61 3.66 0.10 -4.30
N VAL A 62 3.15 -1.05 -4.75
CA VAL A 62 3.02 -1.39 -6.18
C VAL A 62 2.03 -0.45 -6.88
N CYS A 63 0.87 -0.18 -6.29
CA CYS A 63 -0.10 0.79 -6.83
C CYS A 63 0.51 2.18 -7.01
N GLY A 64 1.24 2.68 -6.01
CA GLY A 64 1.90 3.98 -6.09
C GLY A 64 3.04 4.01 -7.12
N LEU A 65 3.80 2.92 -7.25
CA LEU A 65 4.81 2.77 -8.29
C LEU A 65 4.18 2.77 -9.69
N LEU A 66 3.06 2.05 -9.87
CA LEU A 66 2.30 2.01 -11.11
C LEU A 66 1.74 3.39 -11.45
N ALA A 67 1.15 4.10 -10.49
CA ALA A 67 0.65 5.46 -10.68
C ALA A 67 1.75 6.42 -11.16
N VAL A 68 2.96 6.32 -10.61
CA VAL A 68 4.11 7.08 -11.10
C VAL A 68 4.56 6.61 -12.48
N ARG A 69 4.62 5.31 -12.74
CA ARG A 69 4.96 4.81 -14.08
C ARG A 69 3.96 5.30 -15.14
N LEU A 70 2.67 5.30 -14.83
CA LEU A 70 1.61 5.80 -15.71
C LEU A 70 1.71 7.30 -15.93
N THR A 71 1.86 8.10 -14.87
CA THR A 71 1.99 9.57 -15.00
C THR A 71 3.29 10.00 -15.67
N GLN A 72 4.35 9.19 -15.60
CA GLN A 72 5.58 9.40 -16.39
C GLN A 72 5.43 8.92 -17.84
N ALA A 73 4.58 7.92 -18.10
CA ALA A 73 4.28 7.42 -19.44
C ALA A 73 3.31 8.33 -20.20
N VAL A 74 2.46 9.09 -19.50
CA VAL A 74 1.67 10.18 -20.09
C VAL A 74 2.66 11.26 -20.57
N PRO A 75 2.86 11.44 -21.89
CA PRO A 75 3.69 12.51 -22.40
C PRO A 75 3.01 13.81 -21.98
N GLY A 76 3.71 14.63 -21.20
CA GLY A 76 3.18 15.89 -20.69
C GLY A 76 2.68 16.76 -21.84
N GLY A 77 1.37 16.70 -22.10
CA GLY A 77 0.65 17.72 -22.83
C GLY A 77 0.80 18.99 -22.03
N ARG A 78 1.79 19.82 -22.40
CA ARG A 78 1.97 21.17 -21.88
C ARG A 78 0.57 21.80 -21.81
N PRO A 79 0.08 22.24 -20.63
CA PRO A 79 -1.12 23.06 -20.61
C PRO A 79 -0.79 24.27 -21.48
N ARG A 80 -1.41 24.34 -22.65
CA ARG A 80 -1.30 25.51 -23.53
C ARG A 80 -1.83 26.65 -22.69
N ARG A 81 -0.92 27.51 -22.25
CA ARG A 81 -1.23 28.78 -21.62
C ARG A 81 -1.94 29.58 -22.71
N PHE A 82 -3.27 29.51 -22.73
CA PHE A 82 -4.08 30.38 -23.56
C PHE A 82 -3.89 31.77 -22.99
N ALA A 83 -3.13 32.57 -23.74
CA ALA A 83 -3.00 34.00 -23.55
C ALA A 83 -4.21 34.70 -24.16
#